data_AF-A0A533BGV7-F1
#
_entry.id   AF-A0A533BGV7-F1
#
_cell.length_a   1.000
_cell.length_b   1.000
_cell.length_c   1.000
_cell.angle_alpha   90.00
_cell.angle_beta   90.00
_cell.angle_gamma   90.00
#
_symmetry.space_group_name_H-M   'P 1'
#
loop_
_entity.id
_entity.type
_entity.pdbx_description
1 polymer ?
#
loop_
_entity_poly.entity_id
_entity_poly.type
_entity_poly.pdbx_seq_one_letter_code
_entity_poly.pdbx_strand_id
1 'polypeptide(L)'
;MGELPTLAKFLETAQRIHQVTLESIELKGPTGRKIHQYLKHANGTVTFLPNIEATDQLTPVVFASLCRTLGIPSEEFGIPPEFLINPLRSLWDID
;
A
#
# COMPACT_ATOMS: atom_id res chain seq x y z
N MET A 1 1.98 20.07 6.84
CA MET A 1 1.99 19.00 5.83
C MET A 1 1.56 17.73 6.53
N GLY A 2 0.58 16.99 6.01
CA GLY A 2 0.12 15.76 6.65
C GLY A 2 1.16 14.65 6.47
N GLU A 3 1.55 14.00 7.55
CA GLU A 3 2.43 12.83 7.51
C GLU A 3 1.69 11.65 6.87
N LEU A 4 2.37 10.93 5.96
CA LEU A 4 1.80 9.73 5.34
C LEU A 4 1.57 8.63 6.41
N PRO A 5 0.54 7.79 6.24
CA PRO A 5 0.28 6.72 7.19
C PRO A 5 1.37 5.65 7.13
N THR A 6 1.54 4.92 8.23
CA THR A 6 2.27 3.65 8.22
C THR A 6 1.50 2.60 7.44
N LEU A 7 2.19 1.54 7.01
CA LEU A 7 1.53 0.41 6.35
C LEU A 7 0.42 -0.18 7.24
N ALA A 8 0.63 -0.32 8.55
CA ALA A 8 -0.39 -0.81 9.48
C ALA A 8 -1.65 0.05 9.46
N LYS A 9 -1.51 1.38 9.54
CA LYS A 9 -2.65 2.32 9.55
C LYS A 9 -3.37 2.36 8.20
N PHE A 10 -2.61 2.22 7.12
CA PHE A 10 -3.16 2.08 5.78
C PHE A 10 -4.02 0.82 5.67
N LEU A 11 -3.48 -0.33 6.09
CA LEU A 11 -4.18 -1.62 6.05
C LEU A 11 -5.41 -1.64 6.95
N GLU A 12 -5.37 -1.03 8.15
CA GLU A 12 -6.53 -0.93 9.04
C GLU A 12 -7.69 -0.20 8.36
N THR A 13 -7.40 0.92 7.69
CA THR A 13 -8.40 1.71 6.98
C THR A 13 -8.94 0.96 5.76
N ALA A 14 -8.06 0.35 4.97
CA ALA A 14 -8.44 -0.45 3.81
C ALA A 14 -9.36 -1.62 4.22
N GLN A 15 -9.00 -2.38 5.27
CA GLN A 15 -9.81 -3.51 5.76
C GLN A 15 -11.19 -3.04 6.24
N ARG A 16 -11.25 -1.90 6.95
CA ARG A 16 -12.49 -1.35 7.50
C ARG A 16 -13.44 -0.80 6.45
N ILE A 17 -12.93 -0.12 5.43
CA ILE A 17 -13.76 0.60 4.45
C ILE A 17 -14.02 -0.25 3.20
N HIS A 18 -13.01 -1.00 2.74
CA HIS A 18 -13.03 -1.70 1.46
C HIS A 18 -13.19 -3.22 1.58
N GLN A 19 -13.47 -3.74 2.79
CA GLN A 19 -13.68 -5.16 3.06
C GLN A 19 -12.58 -6.07 2.49
N VAL A 20 -11.35 -5.58 2.49
CA VAL A 20 -10.18 -6.39 2.12
C VAL A 20 -9.67 -7.13 3.35
N THR A 21 -9.01 -8.26 3.13
CA THR A 21 -8.36 -9.05 4.20
C THR A 21 -6.88 -9.22 3.89
N LEU A 22 -6.03 -8.98 4.88
CA LEU A 22 -4.60 -9.29 4.77
C LEU A 22 -4.38 -10.79 4.92
N GLU A 23 -3.83 -11.42 3.88
CA GLU A 23 -3.41 -12.82 3.90
C GLU A 23 -1.92 -12.94 3.58
N SER A 24 -1.31 -14.01 4.08
CA SER A 24 0.09 -14.32 3.86
C SER A 24 0.19 -15.69 3.23
N ILE A 25 1.01 -15.80 2.18
CA ILE A 25 1.35 -17.09 1.56
C ILE A 25 2.86 -17.31 1.69
N GLU A 26 3.22 -18.45 2.28
CA GLU A 26 4.59 -18.93 2.22
C GLU A 26 4.80 -19.61 0.86
N LEU A 27 5.61 -18.99 0.01
CA LEU A 27 6.04 -19.59 -1.25
C LEU A 27 7.42 -20.21 -1.04
N LYS A 28 7.54 -21.51 -1.33
CA LYS A 28 8.84 -22.19 -1.43
C LYS A 28 9.45 -21.86 -2.78
N GLY A 29 10.41 -20.94 -2.79
CA GLY A 29 11.23 -20.62 -3.95
C GLY A 29 12.52 -21.45 -3.98
N PRO A 30 13.25 -21.42 -5.11
CA PRO A 30 14.53 -22.11 -5.26
C PRO A 30 15.62 -21.60 -4.30
N THR A 31 15.48 -20.37 -3.78
CA THR A 31 16.43 -19.74 -2.85
C THR A 31 15.99 -19.80 -1.37
N GLY A 32 14.85 -20.44 -1.07
CA GLY A 32 14.34 -20.56 0.30
C GLY A 32 12.83 -20.26 0.42
N ARG A 33 12.35 -20.23 1.68
CA ARG A 33 10.97 -19.85 1.99
C ARG A 33 10.84 -18.33 1.95
N LYS A 34 9.92 -17.82 1.14
CA LYS A 34 9.59 -16.40 1.09
C LYS A 34 8.12 -16.19 1.41
N ILE A 35 7.87 -15.46 2.49
CA ILE A 35 6.52 -15.05 2.87
C ILE A 35 6.15 -13.86 1.99
N HIS A 36 5.05 -13.99 1.26
CA HIS A 36 4.45 -12.90 0.49
C HIS A 36 3.12 -12.52 1.12
N GLN A 37 2.92 -11.23 1.35
CA GLN A 37 1.68 -10.69 1.88
C GLN A 37 0.84 -10.13 0.73
N TYR A 38 -0.47 -10.31 0.82
CA TYR A 38 -1.41 -9.80 -0.15
C TYR A 38 -2.73 -9.42 0.50
N LEU A 39 -3.45 -8.52 -0.14
CA LEU A 39 -4.82 -8.15 0.21
C LEU A 39 -5.78 -8.92 -0.68
N LYS A 40 -6.70 -9.67 -0.07
CA LYS A 40 -7.81 -10.32 -0.75
C LYS A 40 -9.04 -9.46 -0.66
N HIS A 41 -9.63 -9.15 -1.81
CA HIS A 41 -10.85 -8.37 -1.94
C HIS A 41 -12.09 -9.29 -1.85
N ALA A 42 -13.22 -8.74 -1.44
CA ALA A 42 -14.49 -9.48 -1.38
C ALA A 42 -14.93 -10.04 -2.75
N ASN A 43 -14.53 -9.40 -3.86
CA ASN A 43 -14.79 -9.85 -5.22
C ASN A 43 -13.83 -10.98 -5.70
N GLY A 44 -12.94 -11.47 -4.83
CA GLY A 44 -11.95 -12.50 -5.16
C GLY A 44 -10.65 -11.99 -5.79
N THR A 45 -10.52 -10.69 -6.05
CA THR A 45 -9.28 -10.07 -6.54
C THR A 45 -8.20 -10.10 -5.47
N VAL A 46 -6.94 -10.23 -5.89
CA VAL A 46 -5.78 -10.25 -4.99
C VAL A 46 -4.80 -9.14 -5.37
N THR A 47 -4.40 -8.34 -4.39
CA THR A 47 -3.39 -7.28 -4.52
C THR A 47 -2.15 -7.65 -3.70
N PHE A 48 -1.03 -7.90 -4.36
CA PHE A 48 0.23 -8.17 -3.65
C PHE A 48 0.73 -6.90 -2.97
N LEU A 49 1.16 -7.04 -1.72
CA LEU A 49 1.78 -5.96 -0.98
C LEU A 49 3.30 -5.94 -1.23
N PRO A 50 3.91 -4.75 -1.32
CA PRO A 50 5.35 -4.63 -1.33
C PRO A 50 5.93 -5.13 0.02
N ASN A 51 7.17 -5.60 -0.01
CA ASN A 51 7.87 -6.11 1.18
C ASN A 51 8.32 -4.94 2.07
N ILE A 52 7.38 -4.39 2.84
CA ILE A 52 7.52 -3.24 3.73
C ILE A 52 7.02 -3.65 5.12
N GLU A 53 7.69 -3.21 6.19
CA GLU A 53 7.27 -3.57 7.54
C GLU A 53 6.00 -2.80 7.93
N ALA A 54 5.16 -3.39 8.79
CA ALA A 54 3.90 -2.76 9.20
C ALA A 54 4.10 -1.40 9.89
N THR A 55 5.24 -1.23 10.56
CA THR A 55 5.65 -0.01 11.25
C THR A 55 6.22 1.06 10.32
N ASP A 56 6.62 0.69 9.10
CA ASP A 56 7.23 1.63 8.17
C ASP A 56 6.21 2.65 7.68
N GLN A 57 6.66 3.90 7.60
CA GLN A 57 5.91 4.97 6.95
C GLN A 57 5.90 4.73 5.45
N LEU A 58 4.71 4.82 4.84
CA LEU A 58 4.61 4.65 3.39
C LEU A 58 5.30 5.81 2.68
N THR A 59 6.12 5.49 1.68
CA THR A 59 6.61 6.52 0.76
C THR A 59 5.46 7.02 -0.13
N PRO A 60 5.52 8.25 -0.65
CA PRO A 60 4.48 8.78 -1.54
C PRO A 60 4.18 7.86 -2.73
N VAL A 61 5.23 7.26 -3.32
CA VAL A 61 5.12 6.31 -4.44
C VAL A 61 4.31 5.07 -4.04
N VAL A 62 4.65 4.47 -2.89
CA VAL A 62 3.98 3.26 -2.42
C VAL A 62 2.54 3.57 -2.02
N PHE A 63 2.32 4.65 -1.28
CA PHE A 63 0.98 5.09 -0.87
C PHE A 63 0.08 5.34 -2.10
N ALA A 64 0.57 6.07 -3.10
CA ALA A 64 -0.16 6.32 -4.35
C ALA A 64 -0.49 5.02 -5.09
N SER A 65 0.49 4.11 -5.18
CA SER A 65 0.32 2.81 -5.82
C SER A 65 -0.74 1.96 -5.12
N LEU A 66 -0.71 1.90 -3.78
CA LEU A 66 -1.70 1.17 -2.98
C LEU A 66 -3.09 1.78 -3.11
N CYS A 67 -3.23 3.11 -2.98
CA CYS A 67 -4.50 3.82 -3.18
C CYS A 67 -5.10 3.49 -4.55
N ARG A 68 -4.30 3.60 -5.61
CA ARG A 68 -4.74 3.30 -6.98
C ARG A 68 -5.13 1.84 -7.15
N THR A 69 -4.33 0.91 -6.63
CA THR A 69 -4.56 -0.54 -6.82
C THR A 69 -5.80 -1.01 -6.07
N LEU A 70 -6.06 -0.42 -4.90
CA LEU A 70 -7.21 -0.76 -4.07
C LEU A 70 -8.46 0.09 -4.39
N GLY A 71 -8.34 1.08 -5.26
CA GLY A 71 -9.44 2.02 -5.57
C GLY A 71 -9.82 2.93 -4.40
N ILE A 72 -8.88 3.18 -3.48
CA ILE A 72 -9.10 3.98 -2.27
C ILE A 72 -8.68 5.42 -2.54
N PRO A 73 -9.58 6.41 -2.39
CA PRO A 73 -9.22 7.81 -2.47
C PRO A 73 -8.29 8.21 -1.30
N SER A 74 -7.23 8.97 -1.58
CA SER A 74 -6.26 9.42 -0.57
C SER A 74 -6.87 10.28 0.54
N GLU A 75 -8.00 10.93 0.24
CA GLU A 75 -8.75 11.76 1.17
C GLU A 75 -9.26 10.95 2.37
N GLU A 76 -9.45 9.63 2.25
CA GLU A 76 -9.77 8.74 3.37
C GLU A 76 -8.64 8.68 4.42
N PHE A 77 -7.44 9.11 4.05
CA PHE A 77 -6.27 9.23 4.94
C PHE A 77 -5.96 10.68 5.32
N GLY A 78 -6.83 11.63 4.97
CA GLY A 78 -6.58 13.06 5.16
C GLY A 78 -5.48 13.61 4.23
N ILE A 79 -5.15 12.89 3.15
CA ILE A 79 -4.15 13.29 2.17
C ILE A 79 -4.86 13.83 0.91
N PRO A 80 -4.67 15.09 0.54
CA PRO A 80 -5.32 15.65 -0.63
C PRO A 80 -4.77 15.03 -1.93
N PRO A 81 -5.59 14.85 -2.97
CA PRO A 81 -5.24 14.06 -4.18
C PRO A 81 -4.07 14.66 -4.98
N GLU A 82 -3.81 15.95 -4.84
CA GLU A 82 -2.64 16.65 -5.37
C GLU A 82 -1.29 16.03 -4.94
N PHE A 83 -1.22 15.39 -3.77
CA PHE A 83 -0.02 14.64 -3.34
C PHE A 83 0.22 13.37 -4.17
N LEU A 84 -0.81 12.83 -4.81
CA LEU A 84 -0.72 11.61 -5.62
C LEU A 84 -0.44 11.87 -7.10
N ILE A 85 -0.60 13.12 -7.56
CA ILE A 85 -0.47 13.48 -8.98
C ILE A 85 0.98 13.40 -9.46
N ASN A 86 1.99 13.38 -8.57
CA ASN A 86 3.38 13.36 -9.02
C ASN A 86 4.41 12.65 -8.11
N PRO A 87 4.26 11.35 -7.81
CA PRO A 87 5.27 10.61 -7.05
C PRO A 87 6.59 10.43 -7.82
N LEU A 88 6.57 10.57 -9.16
CA LEU A 88 7.76 10.46 -10.01
C LEU A 88 8.53 11.78 -10.17
N ARG A 89 7.91 12.96 -10.03
CA ARG A 89 8.66 14.23 -10.13
C ARG A 89 9.74 14.35 -9.06
N SER A 90 9.47 13.91 -7.84
CA SER A 90 10.47 13.93 -6.76
C SER A 90 11.62 12.93 -6.97
N LEU A 91 11.51 11.98 -7.91
CA LEU A 91 12.61 11.09 -8.27
C LEU A 91 13.57 11.72 -9.30
N TRP A 92 13.13 12.76 -10.01
CA TRP A 92 13.93 13.50 -11.00
C TRP A 92 14.41 14.86 -10.49
N ASP A 93 14.07 15.23 -9.26
CA ASP A 93 14.49 16.48 -8.59
C ASP A 93 15.69 16.24 -7.63
N ILE A 94 16.43 15.15 -7.84
CA ILE A 94 17.75 14.95 -7.22
C ILE A 94 18.78 15.51 -8.21
N ASP A 95 19.05 16.81 -8.08
CA ASP A 95 20.27 17.45 -8.58
C ASP A 95 21.44 17.13 -7.63
#